data_AF-A0A352DAN5-F1
#
_entry.id   AF-A0A352DAN5-F1
#
_cell.length_a   1.000
_cell.length_b   1.000
_cell.length_c   1.000
_cell.angle_alpha   90.00
_cell.angle_beta   90.00
_cell.angle_gamma   90.00
#
_symmetry.space_group_name_H-M   'P 1'
#
loop_
_entity.id
_entity.type
_entity.pdbx_description
1 polymer ?
#
loop_
_entity_poly.entity_id
_entity_poly.type
_entity_poly.pdbx_seq_one_letter_code
_entity_poly.pdbx_strand_id
1 'polypeptide(L)'
;FGKASVQSMIPLSDKSALRLTIARYYTPSGRSIHRDEKKNTGGITPDIEIKVPLEVERKLLQQAEEFYYPGKEPKAAEEAEKKRLGEKTSVPQNDGVFRPTAQDKKKEAQIRDDVLDRAVELLKAREVLGNLKTAK
;
A
#
# COMPACT_ATOMS: atom_id res chain seq x y z
N PHE A 1 12.48 -13.83 7.33
CA PHE A 1 12.81 -13.87 5.88
C PHE A 1 14.19 -14.48 5.62
N GLY A 2 15.29 -13.90 6.10
CA GLY A 2 16.62 -14.54 6.00
C GLY A 2 17.14 -14.66 4.56
N LYS A 3 16.92 -13.64 3.73
CA LYS A 3 17.47 -13.59 2.38
C LYS A 3 18.85 -12.92 2.42
N ALA A 4 19.86 -13.64 1.97
CA ALA A 4 21.25 -13.19 1.98
C ALA A 4 21.93 -13.37 0.63
N SER A 5 21.18 -13.65 -0.45
CA SER A 5 21.73 -13.96 -1.76
C SER A 5 21.66 -12.74 -2.69
N VAL A 6 22.75 -12.46 -3.40
CA VAL A 6 22.79 -11.49 -4.50
C VAL A 6 22.52 -12.21 -5.81
N GLN A 7 21.58 -11.68 -6.60
CA GLN A 7 21.21 -12.25 -7.89
C GLN A 7 21.54 -11.27 -9.01
N SER A 8 22.08 -11.79 -10.11
CA SER A 8 22.34 -11.05 -11.35
C SER A 8 21.57 -11.67 -12.51
N MET A 9 21.14 -10.85 -13.46
CA MET A 9 20.55 -11.30 -14.71
C MET A 9 21.60 -11.32 -15.81
N ILE A 10 21.82 -12.50 -16.40
CA ILE A 10 22.73 -12.71 -17.51
C ILE A 10 21.88 -12.91 -18.76
N PRO A 11 21.90 -12.00 -19.75
CA PRO A 11 21.13 -12.15 -20.98
C PRO A 11 21.72 -13.24 -21.88
N LEU A 12 20.86 -13.93 -22.62
CA LEU A 12 21.21 -14.99 -23.58
C LEU A 12 20.93 -14.52 -25.01
N SER A 13 21.53 -15.21 -25.99
CA SER A 13 21.41 -14.88 -27.42
C SER A 13 19.99 -15.01 -27.97
N ASP A 14 19.14 -15.80 -27.33
CA ASP A 14 17.75 -16.05 -27.70
C ASP A 14 16.76 -15.03 -27.10
N LYS A 15 17.25 -13.92 -26.55
CA LYS A 15 16.47 -12.88 -25.82
C LYS A 15 15.91 -13.36 -24.47
N SER A 16 16.29 -14.55 -24.00
CA SER A 16 16.02 -14.97 -22.62
C SER A 16 17.07 -14.42 -21.64
N ALA A 17 16.88 -14.63 -20.34
CA ALA A 17 17.85 -14.23 -19.32
C ALA A 17 17.93 -15.25 -18.17
N LEU A 18 19.14 -15.53 -17.71
CA LEU A 18 19.41 -16.36 -16.55
C LEU A 18 19.52 -15.51 -15.30
N ARG A 19 18.69 -15.79 -14.28
CA ARG A 19 18.84 -15.18 -12.95
C ARG A 19 19.71 -16.07 -12.08
N LEU A 20 20.97 -15.68 -11.91
CA LEU A 20 21.97 -16.47 -11.19
C LEU A 20 22.29 -15.83 -9.84
N THR A 21 22.42 -16.65 -8.80
CA THR A 21 22.94 -16.20 -7.50
C THR A 21 24.46 -16.19 -7.55
N ILE A 22 25.07 -15.00 -7.44
CA ILE A 22 26.52 -14.82 -7.60
C ILE A 22 27.27 -14.63 -6.29
N ALA A 23 26.58 -14.20 -5.23
CA ALA A 23 27.21 -13.93 -3.93
C ALA A 23 26.24 -14.13 -2.76
N ARG A 24 26.81 -14.22 -1.56
CA ARG A 24 26.10 -14.28 -0.29
C ARG A 24 26.60 -13.19 0.65
N TYR A 25 25.69 -12.58 1.39
CA TYR A 25 25.99 -11.65 2.47
C TYR A 25 26.26 -12.40 3.78
N TYR A 26 27.29 -11.94 4.49
CA TYR A 26 27.70 -12.43 5.80
C TYR A 26 27.71 -11.25 6.77
N THR A 27 27.44 -11.53 8.05
CA THR A 27 27.65 -10.54 9.11
C THR A 27 29.15 -10.26 9.30
N PRO A 28 29.54 -9.17 9.99
CA PRO A 28 30.94 -8.92 10.34
C PRO A 28 31.60 -10.07 11.13
N SER A 29 30.80 -10.83 11.88
CA SER A 29 31.22 -12.05 12.59
C SER A 29 31.35 -13.29 11.68
N GLY A 30 31.16 -13.15 10.37
CA GLY A 30 31.26 -14.26 9.40
C GLY A 30 30.05 -15.21 9.40
N ARG A 31 28.95 -14.88 10.10
CA ARG A 31 27.73 -15.71 10.12
C ARG A 31 26.89 -15.46 8.87
N SER A 32 26.45 -16.54 8.22
CA SER A 32 25.43 -16.47 7.16
C SER A 32 24.06 -16.20 7.78
N ILE A 33 23.34 -15.20 7.25
CA ILE A 33 21.94 -14.93 7.62
C ILE A 33 20.95 -15.61 6.67
N HIS A 34 21.44 -16.39 5.71
CA HIS A 34 20.58 -17.12 4.79
C HIS A 34 19.72 -18.13 5.56
N ARG A 35 18.44 -18.23 5.20
CA ARG A 35 17.51 -19.14 5.86
C ARG A 35 17.76 -20.58 5.41
N ASP A 36 18.05 -21.43 6.38
CA ASP A 36 18.08 -22.88 6.20
C ASP A 36 16.72 -23.46 6.58
N GLU A 37 15.91 -23.82 5.59
CA GLU A 37 14.53 -24.30 5.79
C GLU A 37 14.47 -25.58 6.63
N LYS A 38 15.44 -26.50 6.43
CA LYS A 38 15.51 -27.77 7.17
C LYS A 38 15.71 -27.58 8.67
N LYS A 39 16.38 -26.52 9.08
CA LYS A 39 16.71 -26.24 10.48
C LYS A 39 15.89 -25.10 11.07
N ASN A 40 15.01 -24.48 10.27
CA ASN A 40 14.31 -23.23 10.60
C ASN A 40 15.24 -22.16 11.20
N THR A 41 16.52 -22.20 10.84
CA THR A 41 17.56 -21.32 11.38
C THR A 41 17.94 -20.30 10.31
N GLY A 42 18.32 -19.09 10.73
CA GLY A 42 18.76 -18.03 9.83
C GLY A 42 18.10 -16.69 10.14
N GLY A 43 18.38 -15.68 9.32
CA GLY A 43 18.00 -14.31 9.62
C GLY A 43 18.81 -13.68 10.76
N ILE A 44 18.38 -12.48 11.14
CA ILE A 44 18.96 -11.69 12.22
C ILE A 44 18.00 -11.77 13.40
N THR A 45 18.54 -12.12 14.56
CA THR A 45 17.82 -12.12 15.83
C THR A 45 17.95 -10.72 16.45
N PRO A 46 16.84 -10.05 16.81
CA PRO A 46 16.92 -8.77 17.50
C PRO A 46 17.45 -8.98 18.92
N ASP A 47 18.15 -7.98 19.45
CA ASP A 47 18.64 -8.03 20.83
C ASP A 47 17.49 -7.94 21.84
N ILE A 48 16.41 -7.25 21.47
CA ILE A 48 15.21 -7.07 22.30
C ILE A 48 13.99 -7.48 21.48
N GLU A 49 13.31 -8.53 21.91
CA GLU A 49 12.06 -8.97 21.31
C GLU A 49 10.87 -8.24 21.93
N ILE A 50 10.26 -7.35 21.15
CA ILE A 50 9.03 -6.65 21.54
C ILE A 50 7.85 -7.40 20.93
N LYS A 51 7.08 -8.10 21.77
CA LYS A 51 5.85 -8.78 21.34
C LYS A 51 4.74 -7.75 21.22
N VAL A 52 4.38 -7.42 20.00
CA VAL A 52 3.26 -6.52 19.71
C VAL A 52 1.95 -7.31 19.82
N PRO A 53 0.97 -6.87 20.62
CA PRO A 53 -0.34 -7.51 20.64
C PRO A 53 -1.03 -7.31 19.28
N LEU A 54 -1.81 -8.31 18.84
CA LEU A 54 -2.48 -8.35 17.54
C LEU A 54 -3.27 -7.06 17.19
N GLU A 55 -3.86 -6.44 18.20
CA GLU A 55 -4.65 -5.22 18.05
C GLU A 55 -3.80 -3.98 17.71
N VAL A 56 -2.58 -3.92 18.25
CA VAL A 56 -1.60 -2.87 17.94
C VAL A 56 -0.96 -3.13 16.58
N GLU A 57 -0.67 -4.39 16.25
CA GLU A 57 -0.12 -4.77 14.95
C GLU A 57 -1.06 -4.36 13.79
N ARG A 58 -2.37 -4.59 13.94
CA ARG A 58 -3.38 -4.16 12.97
C ARG A 58 -3.40 -2.64 12.77
N LYS A 59 -3.31 -1.86 13.86
CA LYS A 59 -3.28 -0.40 13.79
C LYS A 59 -2.02 0.11 13.09
N LEU A 60 -0.86 -0.49 13.39
CA LEU A 60 0.42 -0.15 12.74
C LEU A 60 0.40 -0.44 11.24
N LEU A 61 -0.20 -1.56 10.82
CA LEU A 61 -0.35 -1.89 9.41
C LEU A 61 -1.27 -0.89 8.69
N GLN A 62 -2.41 -0.53 9.28
CA GLN A 62 -3.31 0.48 8.72
C GLN A 62 -2.60 1.84 8.54
N GLN A 63 -1.85 2.26 9.55
CA GLN A 63 -1.06 3.50 9.49
C GLN A 63 0.04 3.45 8.42
N ALA A 64 0.70 2.30 8.25
CA ALA A 64 1.74 2.14 7.23
C ALA A 64 1.17 2.20 5.80
N GLU A 65 -0.01 1.61 5.57
CA GLU A 65 -0.69 1.67 4.27
C GLU A 65 -1.09 3.12 3.92
N GLU A 66 -1.63 3.86 4.89
CA GLU A 66 -1.99 5.27 4.72
C GLU A 66 -0.78 6.15 4.38
N PHE A 67 0.38 5.89 5.00
CA PHE A 67 1.58 6.69 4.79
C PHE A 67 2.32 6.40 3.47
N TYR A 68 2.39 5.12 3.05
CA TYR A 68 3.14 4.72 1.86
C TYR A 68 2.33 4.79 0.56
N TYR A 69 1.00 4.74 0.64
CA TYR A 69 0.11 4.84 -0.52
C TYR A 69 -1.05 5.79 -0.22
N PRO A 70 -0.80 7.10 -0.04
CA PRO A 70 -1.87 8.05 0.20
C PRO A 70 -2.88 7.99 -0.96
N GLY A 71 -4.15 7.74 -0.64
CA GLY A 71 -5.25 7.69 -1.62
C GLY A 71 -5.64 6.31 -2.15
N LYS A 72 -5.00 5.21 -1.72
CA LYS A 72 -5.60 3.87 -1.89
C LYS A 72 -6.54 3.60 -0.73
N GLU A 73 -7.83 3.41 -1.02
CA GLU A 73 -8.77 2.95 0.00
C GLU A 73 -8.28 1.62 0.61
N PRO A 74 -8.28 1.50 1.94
CA PRO A 74 -7.78 0.29 2.59
C PRO A 74 -8.68 -0.89 2.22
N LYS A 75 -8.12 -1.90 1.57
CA LYS A 75 -8.83 -3.16 1.21
C LYS A 75 -9.48 -3.85 2.41
N ALA A 76 -8.99 -3.56 3.62
CA ALA A 76 -9.57 -4.04 4.87
C ALA A 76 -11.00 -3.55 5.12
N ALA A 77 -11.39 -2.38 4.60
CA ALA A 77 -12.77 -1.88 4.69
C ALA A 77 -13.72 -2.74 3.82
N GLU A 78 -13.29 -3.11 2.61
CA GLU A 78 -14.05 -3.92 1.67
C GLU A 78 -14.27 -5.37 2.18
N GLU A 79 -13.28 -5.92 2.88
CA GLU A 79 -13.34 -7.28 3.44
C GLU A 79 -14.17 -7.34 4.74
N ALA A 80 -14.14 -6.28 5.55
CA ALA A 80 -15.00 -6.12 6.72
C ALA A 80 -16.48 -5.92 6.34
N GLU A 81 -16.74 -5.25 5.21
CA GLU A 81 -18.10 -5.05 4.69
C GLU A 81 -18.69 -6.36 4.14
N LYS A 82 -17.90 -7.16 3.42
CA LYS A 82 -18.30 -8.51 2.95
C LYS A 82 -18.62 -9.48 4.09
N LYS A 83 -17.90 -9.41 5.21
CA LYS A 83 -18.21 -10.21 6.41
C LYS A 83 -19.47 -9.75 7.14
N ARG A 84 -19.84 -8.46 7.04
CA ARG A 84 -21.06 -7.90 7.64
C ARG A 84 -22.33 -8.21 6.86
N LEU A 85 -22.25 -8.53 5.58
CA LEU A 85 -23.42 -8.90 4.75
C LEU A 85 -23.76 -10.41 4.77
N GLY A 86 -22.95 -11.27 5.39
CA GLY A 86 -23.14 -12.73 5.38
C GLY A 86 -24.03 -13.31 6.48
N GLU A 87 -24.48 -12.51 7.45
CA GLU A 87 -25.15 -13.04 8.66
C GLU A 87 -26.36 -12.20 9.05
N LYS A 88 -27.50 -12.43 8.39
CA LYS A 88 -28.83 -11.99 8.85
C LYS A 88 -29.90 -13.03 8.54
N THR A 89 -30.12 -13.95 9.48
CA THR A 89 -31.42 -14.60 9.70
C THR A 89 -31.69 -14.68 11.20
N SER A 90 -32.49 -13.74 11.69
CA SER A 90 -33.58 -13.91 12.69
C SER A 90 -33.83 -12.57 13.41
N VAL A 91 -35.09 -12.12 13.36
CA VAL A 91 -35.65 -10.98 14.12
C VAL A 91 -36.36 -11.57 15.35
N PRO A 92 -36.48 -10.87 16.50
CA PRO A 92 -37.70 -10.06 16.78
C PRO A 92 -37.38 -8.68 17.42
N GLN A 93 -38.12 -7.61 17.05
CA GLN A 93 -39.14 -6.85 17.84
C GLN A 93 -38.61 -6.33 19.20
N ASN A 94 -38.63 -5.04 19.57
CA ASN A 94 -39.78 -4.12 19.61
C ASN A 94 -39.39 -2.65 19.96
N ASP A 95 -40.36 -1.74 19.75
CA ASP A 95 -40.62 -0.44 20.42
C ASP A 95 -39.72 0.79 20.19
N GLY A 96 -40.33 1.88 19.69
CA GLY A 96 -39.79 3.24 19.83
C GLY A 96 -40.08 4.19 18.65
N VAL A 97 -41.12 4.99 18.81
CA VAL A 97 -41.52 6.12 17.94
C VAL A 97 -40.42 7.16 17.82
N PHE A 98 -40.10 7.64 16.60
CA PHE A 98 -39.94 9.06 16.21
C PHE A 98 -39.41 9.20 14.76
N ARG A 99 -40.12 9.94 13.90
CA ARG A 99 -39.63 10.45 12.60
C ARG A 99 -39.39 11.95 12.72
N PRO A 100 -38.29 12.47 12.18
CA PRO A 100 -38.38 13.62 11.25
C PRO A 100 -37.53 13.35 10.00
N THR A 101 -38.17 13.26 8.84
CA THR A 101 -38.26 14.31 7.79
C THR A 101 -36.92 14.62 7.11
N ALA A 102 -36.90 14.26 5.83
CA ALA A 102 -35.91 14.64 4.84
C ALA A 102 -35.84 16.16 4.67
N GLN A 103 -34.62 16.70 4.69
CA GLN A 103 -34.10 17.70 3.76
C GLN A 103 -32.71 18.10 4.22
N ASP A 104 -31.67 17.68 3.49
CA ASP A 104 -30.46 18.47 3.31
C ASP A 104 -29.68 17.89 2.12
N LYS A 105 -29.88 18.50 0.96
CA LYS A 105 -29.02 18.32 -0.22
C LYS A 105 -27.65 18.90 0.12
N LYS A 106 -26.77 18.11 0.72
CA LYS A 106 -25.34 18.43 0.74
C LYS A 106 -24.80 18.24 -0.66
N LYS A 107 -24.55 19.38 -1.34
CA LYS A 107 -23.61 19.44 -2.46
C LYS A 107 -22.34 18.71 -2.01
N GLU A 108 -21.97 17.68 -2.74
CA GLU A 108 -20.67 17.03 -2.58
C GLU A 108 -19.62 18.14 -2.61
N ALA A 109 -18.92 18.32 -1.50
CA ALA A 109 -17.78 19.21 -1.44
C ALA A 109 -16.73 18.61 -2.37
N GLN A 110 -16.73 19.09 -3.61
CA GLN A 110 -15.79 18.70 -4.64
C GLN A 110 -14.39 19.00 -4.09
N ILE A 111 -13.69 17.95 -3.68
CA ILE A 111 -12.33 18.04 -3.15
C ILE A 111 -11.52 18.67 -4.28
N ARG A 112 -11.03 19.90 -4.06
CA ARG A 112 -10.19 20.59 -5.03
C ARG A 112 -8.82 19.92 -4.99
N ASP A 113 -8.44 19.30 -6.10
CA ASP A 113 -7.13 18.70 -6.27
C ASP A 113 -6.19 19.76 -6.84
N ASP A 114 -5.44 20.40 -5.94
CA ASP A 114 -4.48 21.45 -6.28
C ASP A 114 -3.41 20.97 -7.28
N VAL A 115 -3.12 19.66 -7.32
CA VAL A 115 -2.13 19.08 -8.25
C VAL A 115 -2.73 19.00 -9.65
N LEU A 116 -4.00 18.58 -9.76
CA LEU A 116 -4.71 18.49 -11.02
C LEU A 116 -4.90 19.87 -11.65
N ASP A 117 -5.33 20.86 -10.85
CA ASP A 117 -5.56 22.23 -11.34
C ASP A 117 -4.26 22.84 -11.89
N ARG A 118 -3.15 22.67 -11.18
CA ARG A 118 -1.83 23.17 -11.61
C ARG A 118 -1.32 22.48 -12.87
N ALA A 119 -1.57 21.18 -13.02
CA ALA A 119 -1.21 20.45 -14.23
C ALA A 119 -2.00 20.96 -15.45
N VAL A 120 -3.30 21.24 -15.27
CA VAL A 120 -4.15 21.81 -16.32
C VAL A 120 -3.71 23.23 -16.69
N GLU A 121 -3.33 24.05 -15.72
CA GLU A 121 -2.77 25.39 -15.97
C GLU A 121 -1.49 25.33 -16.80
N LEU A 122 -0.56 24.43 -16.47
CA LEU A 122 0.70 24.27 -17.21
C LEU A 122 0.48 23.80 -18.66
N LEU A 123 -0.50 22.91 -18.89
CA LEU A 123 -0.86 22.46 -20.24
C LEU A 123 -1.43 23.61 -21.07
N LYS A 124 -2.36 24.39 -20.50
CA LYS A 124 -2.92 25.58 -21.17
C LYS A 124 -1.84 26.63 -21.44
N ALA A 125 -0.95 26.87 -20.48
CA ALA A 125 0.16 27.81 -20.64
C ALA A 125 1.12 27.36 -21.76
N ARG A 126 1.39 26.06 -21.89
CA ARG A 126 2.20 25.50 -22.98
C ARG A 126 1.56 25.72 -24.36
N GLU A 127 0.26 25.55 -24.49
CA GLU A 127 -0.44 25.83 -25.76
C GLU A 127 -0.34 27.31 -26.15
N VAL A 128 -0.52 28.21 -25.18
CA VAL A 128 -0.39 29.66 -25.41
C VAL A 128 1.05 30.04 -25.79
N LEU A 129 2.04 29.51 -25.05
CA LEU A 129 3.46 29.73 -25.34
C LEU A 129 3.90 29.14 -26.67
N GLY A 130 3.36 27.99 -27.07
CA GLY A 130 3.62 27.38 -28.37
C GLY A 130 3.06 28.19 -29.54
N ASN A 131 1.96 28.92 -29.31
CA ASN A 131 1.32 29.76 -30.31
C ASN A 131 1.88 31.19 -30.38
N LEU A 132 2.79 31.56 -29.47
CA LEU A 132 3.50 32.84 -29.52
C LEU A 132 4.59 32.77 -30.60
N LYS A 133 4.35 33.43 -31.73
CA LYS A 133 5.42 33.69 -32.72
C LYS A 133 6.52 34.50 -32.05
N THR A 134 7.74 33.96 -32.04
CA THR A 134 8.92 34.69 -31.60
C THR A 134 9.07 35.93 -32.47
N ALA A 135 8.88 37.12 -31.89
CA ALA A 135 9.24 38.38 -32.54
C ALA A 135 10.75 38.33 -32.80
N LYS A 136 11.11 38.40 -34.08
CA LYS A 136 12.49 38.33 -34.57
C LYS A 136 13.17 39.69 -34.41
#